data_AF-A0AAV1J9U3-F1
#
_entry.id   AF-A0AAV1J9U3-F1
#
_cell.length_a   1.000
_cell.length_b   1.000
_cell.length_c   1.000
_cell.angle_alpha   90.00
_cell.angle_beta   90.00
_cell.angle_gamma   90.00
#
_symmetry.space_group_name_H-M   'P 1'
#
loop_
_entity.id
_entity.type
_entity.pdbx_description
1 polymer ?
#
loop_
_entity_poly.entity_id
_entity_poly.type
_entity_poly.pdbx_seq_one_letter_code
_entity_poly.pdbx_strand_id
1 'polypeptide(L)'
;MGIITEIDRDYKLYNKLPARYQNIIDESIKNNLIYSERGWIATVLSVVLMFPIMATVLTVYSHLFQSEPQRVMVHDVRTPYGDDNDRFNSPYYELMFIYMLYCCLLYIMNFIGYDGFFGLSVNHACLKMKIYCKMFEDALRGDECGLHRRIVEVIKEQNRLFKLVIIIEV
;
A
#
# COMPACT_ATOMS: atom_id res chain seq x y z
N MET A 1 -8.28 13.31 15.91
CA MET A 1 -8.13 13.91 14.58
C MET A 1 -7.65 12.81 13.65
N GLY A 2 -8.39 12.48 12.59
CA GLY A 2 -8.06 11.32 11.74
C GLY A 2 -7.04 11.67 10.65
N ILE A 3 -6.22 10.69 10.24
CA ILE A 3 -5.21 10.85 9.17
C ILE A 3 -5.83 11.50 7.92
N ILE A 4 -6.95 10.95 7.45
CA ILE A 4 -7.66 11.42 6.24
C ILE A 4 -8.08 12.89 6.37
N THR A 5 -8.53 13.32 7.56
CA THR A 5 -8.96 14.71 7.78
C THR A 5 -7.79 15.70 7.75
N GLU A 6 -6.60 15.28 8.18
CA GLU A 6 -5.39 16.12 8.08
C GLU A 6 -4.89 16.17 6.63
N ILE A 7 -4.92 15.03 5.92
CA ILE A 7 -4.58 14.97 4.50
C ILE A 7 -5.49 15.90 3.68
N ASP A 8 -6.81 15.81 3.85
CA ASP A 8 -7.78 16.66 3.14
C ASP A 8 -7.56 18.16 3.44
N ARG A 9 -7.28 18.48 4.71
CA ARG A 9 -6.93 19.85 5.11
C ARG A 9 -5.66 20.33 4.41
N ASP A 10 -4.61 19.50 4.37
CA ASP A 10 -3.35 19.84 3.74
C ASP A 10 -3.54 20.09 2.23
N TYR A 11 -4.25 19.23 1.51
CA TYR A 11 -4.54 19.45 0.09
C TYR A 11 -5.35 20.72 -0.18
N LYS A 12 -6.31 21.07 0.70
CA LYS A 12 -7.02 22.36 0.63
C LYS A 12 -6.10 23.57 0.81
N LEU A 13 -5.06 23.46 1.63
CA LEU A 13 -4.03 24.49 1.78
C LEU A 13 -3.10 24.52 0.56
N TYR A 14 -2.70 23.35 0.08
CA TYR A 14 -1.84 23.19 -1.08
C TYR A 14 -2.43 23.84 -2.33
N ASN A 15 -3.74 23.74 -2.56
CA ASN A 15 -4.43 24.42 -3.67
C ASN A 15 -4.29 25.95 -3.68
N LYS A 16 -3.94 26.56 -2.54
CA LYS A 16 -3.75 28.02 -2.41
C LYS A 16 -2.29 28.44 -2.54
N LEU A 17 -1.36 27.49 -2.63
CA LEU A 17 0.07 27.78 -2.72
C LEU A 17 0.48 28.26 -4.12
N PRO A 18 1.53 29.10 -4.23
CA PRO A 18 2.08 29.52 -5.51
C PRO A 18 2.53 28.36 -6.41
N ALA A 19 2.55 28.59 -7.73
CA ALA A 19 2.87 27.58 -8.75
C ALA A 19 4.19 26.81 -8.51
N ARG A 20 5.19 27.46 -7.91
CA ARG A 20 6.48 26.82 -7.57
C ARG A 20 6.33 25.65 -6.58
N TYR A 21 5.35 25.70 -5.69
CA TYR A 21 5.05 24.60 -4.76
C TYR A 21 4.12 23.58 -5.40
N GLN A 22 3.19 24.01 -6.27
CA GLN A 22 2.31 23.10 -7.02
C GLN A 22 3.11 22.05 -7.79
N ASN A 23 4.18 22.45 -8.47
CA ASN A 23 5.02 21.50 -9.19
C ASN A 23 5.57 20.37 -8.30
N ILE A 24 5.90 20.65 -7.03
CA ILE A 24 6.38 19.63 -6.09
C ILE A 24 5.23 18.71 -5.66
N ILE A 25 4.05 19.29 -5.44
CA ILE A 25 2.84 18.56 -5.05
C ILE A 25 2.41 17.64 -6.20
N ASP A 26 2.31 18.15 -7.42
CA ASP A 26 1.90 17.41 -8.61
C ASP A 26 2.84 16.24 -8.90
N GLU A 27 4.16 16.47 -8.80
CA GLU A 27 5.17 15.41 -8.94
C GLU A 27 4.97 14.32 -7.88
N SER A 28 4.73 14.71 -6.62
CA SER A 28 4.49 13.76 -5.53
C SER A 28 3.19 12.98 -5.72
N ILE A 29 2.09 13.62 -6.14
CA ILE A 29 0.82 12.94 -6.42
C ILE A 29 1.01 11.95 -7.56
N LYS A 30 1.66 12.37 -8.65
CA LYS A 30 1.91 11.51 -9.80
C LYS A 30 2.76 10.28 -9.42
N ASN A 31 3.81 10.47 -8.64
CA ASN A 31 4.62 9.37 -8.14
C ASN A 31 3.82 8.41 -7.25
N ASN A 32 2.98 8.93 -6.36
CA ASN A 32 2.11 8.11 -5.51
C ASN A 32 1.11 7.26 -6.33
N LEU A 33 0.46 7.85 -7.34
CA LEU A 33 -0.47 7.12 -8.21
C LEU A 33 0.23 6.02 -9.03
N ILE A 34 1.44 6.28 -9.51
CA ILE A 34 2.18 5.31 -10.33
C ILE A 34 2.74 4.19 -9.46
N TYR A 35 3.49 4.53 -8.41
CA TYR A 35 4.24 3.55 -7.63
C TYR A 35 3.43 2.98 -6.47
N SER A 36 2.85 3.84 -5.62
CA SER A 36 2.16 3.42 -4.40
C SER A 36 0.78 2.83 -4.65
N GLU A 37 0.08 3.25 -5.70
CA GLU A 37 -1.21 2.67 -6.06
C GLU A 37 -1.04 1.59 -7.13
N ARG A 38 -0.73 1.96 -8.38
CA ARG A 38 -0.72 1.00 -9.51
C ARG A 38 0.39 -0.04 -9.38
N GLY A 39 1.61 0.38 -9.05
CA GLY A 39 2.76 -0.50 -8.89
C GLY A 39 2.57 -1.47 -7.72
N TRP A 40 2.09 -0.98 -6.58
CA TRP A 40 1.80 -1.81 -5.41
C TRP A 40 0.70 -2.84 -5.70
N ILE A 41 -0.41 -2.44 -6.31
CA ILE A 41 -1.50 -3.34 -6.70
C ILE A 41 -0.98 -4.45 -7.62
N ALA A 42 -0.20 -4.09 -8.65
CA ALA A 42 0.39 -5.06 -9.57
C ALA A 42 1.32 -6.05 -8.84
N THR A 43 2.12 -5.55 -7.89
CA THR A 43 3.04 -6.36 -7.09
C THR A 43 2.27 -7.34 -6.20
N VAL A 44 1.30 -6.87 -5.42
CA VAL A 44 0.47 -7.71 -4.53
C VAL A 44 -0.27 -8.78 -5.33
N LEU A 45 -0.90 -8.39 -6.45
CA LEU A 45 -1.59 -9.34 -7.31
C LEU A 45 -0.63 -10.40 -7.86
N SER A 46 0.55 -10.00 -8.33
CA SER A 46 1.53 -10.94 -8.88
C SER A 46 1.99 -11.98 -7.85
N VAL A 47 2.28 -11.54 -6.62
CA VAL A 47 2.78 -12.42 -5.54
C VAL A 47 1.68 -13.34 -5.04
N VAL A 48 0.48 -12.82 -4.78
CA VAL A 48 -0.61 -13.63 -4.24
C VAL A 48 -1.15 -14.61 -5.28
N LEU A 49 -1.26 -14.20 -6.56
CA LEU A 49 -1.78 -15.08 -7.61
C LEU A 49 -0.76 -16.12 -8.08
N MET A 50 0.53 -15.97 -7.76
CA MET A 50 1.56 -16.95 -8.12
C MET A 50 1.20 -18.36 -7.62
N PHE A 51 0.73 -18.48 -6.38
CA PHE A 51 0.36 -19.75 -5.75
C PHE A 51 -0.83 -20.45 -6.43
N PRO A 52 -2.01 -19.81 -6.59
CA PRO A 52 -3.15 -20.46 -7.23
C PRO A 52 -2.92 -20.72 -8.72
N ILE A 53 -2.19 -19.84 -9.43
CA ILE A 53 -1.83 -20.07 -10.83
C ILE A 53 -0.94 -21.30 -10.94
N MET A 54 0.11 -21.39 -10.13
CA MET A 54 1.02 -22.54 -10.14
C MET A 54 0.28 -23.85 -9.84
N ALA A 55 -0.56 -23.88 -8.80
CA ALA A 55 -1.34 -25.06 -8.44
C ALA A 55 -2.29 -25.50 -9.56
N THR A 56 -2.93 -24.54 -10.23
CA THR A 56 -3.84 -24.81 -11.35
C THR A 56 -3.09 -25.34 -12.56
N VAL A 57 -1.97 -24.69 -12.95
CA VAL A 57 -1.15 -25.10 -14.09
C VAL A 57 -0.57 -26.49 -13.88
N LEU A 58 -0.02 -26.79 -12.70
CA LEU A 58 0.55 -28.11 -12.39
C LEU A 58 -0.51 -29.20 -12.36
N THR A 59 -1.69 -28.93 -11.79
CA THR A 59 -2.80 -29.88 -11.76
C THR A 59 -3.30 -30.18 -13.18
N VAL A 60 -3.49 -29.16 -14.01
CA VAL A 60 -3.88 -29.33 -15.43
C VAL A 60 -2.82 -30.09 -16.21
N TYR A 61 -1.54 -29.75 -16.03
CA TYR A 61 -0.43 -30.45 -16.69
C TYR A 61 -0.39 -31.94 -16.29
N SER A 62 -0.51 -32.24 -15.00
CA SER A 62 -0.53 -33.62 -14.51
C SER A 62 -1.69 -34.42 -15.12
N HIS A 63 -2.89 -33.84 -15.17
CA HIS A 63 -4.05 -34.49 -15.78
C HIS A 63 -3.92 -34.73 -17.29
N LEU A 64 -3.17 -33.90 -18.01
CA LEU A 64 -3.03 -34.01 -19.47
C LEU A 64 -1.85 -34.90 -19.91
N PHE A 65 -0.78 -34.95 -19.12
CA PHE A 65 0.50 -35.52 -19.55
C PHE A 65 1.03 -36.67 -18.69
N GLN A 66 0.49 -36.90 -17.49
CA GLN A 66 0.95 -37.99 -16.60
C GLN A 66 -0.02 -39.18 -16.61
N SER A 67 0.54 -40.39 -16.59
CA SER A 67 -0.20 -41.64 -16.54
C SER A 67 -1.01 -41.81 -15.24
N GLU A 68 -0.52 -41.21 -14.16
CA GLU A 68 -1.20 -41.13 -12.86
C GLU A 68 -1.47 -39.66 -12.53
N PRO A 69 -2.73 -39.20 -12.59
CA PRO A 69 -3.05 -37.80 -12.35
C PRO A 69 -2.87 -37.44 -10.87
N GLN A 70 -2.09 -36.40 -10.61
CA GLN A 70 -1.84 -35.84 -9.28
C GLN A 70 -2.36 -34.41 -9.19
N ARG A 71 -2.99 -34.11 -8.05
CA ARG A 71 -3.52 -32.79 -7.74
C ARG A 71 -2.52 -32.01 -6.90
N VAL A 72 -2.34 -30.72 -7.18
CA VAL A 72 -1.41 -29.86 -6.43
C VAL A 72 -2.19 -28.81 -5.67
N MET A 73 -1.95 -28.70 -4.36
CA MET A 73 -2.61 -27.70 -3.52
C MET A 73 -2.01 -26.30 -3.71
N VAL A 74 -2.84 -25.27 -3.56
CA VAL A 74 -2.43 -23.84 -3.60
C VAL A 74 -1.40 -23.54 -2.53
N HIS A 75 -1.66 -24.01 -1.30
CA HIS A 75 -0.72 -24.00 -0.19
C HIS A 75 -0.65 -25.41 0.39
N ASP A 76 0.54 -25.87 0.75
CA ASP A 76 0.75 -27.20 1.29
C ASP A 76 0.21 -27.26 2.73
N VAL A 77 -1.02 -27.76 2.88
CA VAL A 77 -1.67 -27.92 4.18
C VAL A 77 -1.65 -29.38 4.58
N ARG A 78 -1.15 -29.63 5.80
CA ARG A 78 -1.15 -30.96 6.41
C ARG A 78 -2.45 -31.18 7.17
N THR A 79 -3.06 -32.34 6.95
CA THR A 79 -4.22 -32.80 7.72
C THR A 79 -3.76 -33.27 9.10
N PRO A 80 -4.29 -32.72 10.21
CA PRO A 80 -3.77 -33.02 11.55
C PRO A 80 -4.04 -34.46 12.03
N TYR A 81 -4.99 -35.18 11.44
CA TYR A 81 -5.39 -36.54 11.89
C TYR A 81 -5.71 -37.51 10.73
N GLY A 82 -5.14 -37.30 9.53
CA GLY A 82 -5.41 -38.12 8.34
C GLY A 82 -4.13 -38.52 7.60
N ASP A 83 -4.22 -39.52 6.70
CA ASP A 83 -3.10 -39.92 5.84
C ASP A 83 -2.76 -38.80 4.84
N ASP A 84 -1.48 -38.64 4.52
CA ASP A 84 -0.98 -37.56 3.64
C ASP A 84 -1.51 -37.67 2.20
N ASN A 85 -2.08 -38.82 1.82
CA ASN A 85 -2.71 -39.04 0.53
C ASN A 85 -4.19 -38.62 0.51
N ASP A 86 -4.88 -38.63 1.65
CA ASP A 86 -6.31 -38.32 1.73
C ASP A 86 -6.62 -36.85 1.44
N ARG A 87 -5.63 -35.98 1.57
CA ARG A 87 -5.76 -34.55 1.28
C ARG A 87 -6.02 -34.25 -0.20
N PHE A 88 -5.68 -35.15 -1.11
CA PHE A 88 -5.94 -34.99 -2.56
C PHE A 88 -7.27 -35.61 -3.00
N ASN A 89 -7.92 -36.36 -2.12
CA ASN A 89 -9.17 -37.05 -2.40
C ASN A 89 -10.34 -36.06 -2.43
N SER A 90 -11.25 -36.29 -3.38
CA SER A 90 -12.54 -35.59 -3.42
C SER A 90 -13.41 -36.05 -2.25
N PRO A 91 -14.13 -35.15 -1.54
CA PRO A 91 -14.36 -33.73 -1.84
C PRO A 91 -13.45 -32.74 -1.08
N TYR A 92 -12.49 -33.24 -0.29
CA TYR A 92 -11.68 -32.41 0.60
C TYR A 92 -10.77 -31.45 -0.18
N TYR A 93 -10.16 -31.94 -1.26
CA TYR A 93 -9.30 -31.13 -2.12
C TYR A 93 -10.05 -29.91 -2.69
N GLU A 94 -11.26 -30.11 -3.23
CA GLU A 94 -12.05 -29.05 -3.84
C GLU A 94 -12.48 -28.00 -2.80
N LEU A 95 -12.86 -28.43 -1.60
CA LEU A 95 -13.20 -27.54 -0.49
C LEU A 95 -12.00 -26.72 -0.03
N MET A 96 -10.84 -27.35 0.15
CA MET A 96 -9.61 -26.67 0.53
C MET A 96 -9.13 -25.72 -0.56
N PHE A 97 -9.27 -26.08 -1.83
CA PHE A 97 -8.93 -25.21 -2.95
C PHE A 97 -9.77 -23.92 -2.95
N ILE A 98 -11.09 -24.04 -2.77
CA ILE A 98 -11.99 -22.88 -2.67
C ILE A 98 -11.65 -22.02 -1.44
N TYR A 99 -11.41 -22.66 -0.30
CA TYR A 99 -11.01 -21.95 0.93
C TYR A 99 -9.71 -21.16 0.74
N MET A 100 -8.70 -21.76 0.11
CA MET A 100 -7.42 -21.09 -0.14
C MET A 100 -7.55 -19.93 -1.13
N LEU A 101 -8.39 -20.07 -2.16
CA LEU A 101 -8.72 -18.97 -3.06
C LEU A 101 -9.39 -17.81 -2.30
N TYR A 102 -10.32 -18.13 -1.40
CA TYR A 102 -10.94 -17.12 -0.54
C TYR A 102 -9.91 -16.41 0.34
N CYS A 103 -9.00 -17.14 0.98
CA CYS A 103 -7.89 -16.56 1.75
C CYS A 103 -6.99 -15.66 0.88
N CYS A 104 -6.66 -16.07 -0.35
CA CYS A 104 -5.89 -15.24 -1.29
C CYS A 104 -6.60 -13.92 -1.59
N LEU A 105 -7.92 -13.93 -1.82
CA LEU A 105 -8.70 -12.71 -2.04
C LEU A 105 -8.69 -11.80 -0.81
N LEU A 106 -8.83 -12.35 0.39
CA LEU A 106 -8.71 -11.58 1.64
C LEU A 106 -7.33 -10.95 1.79
N TYR A 107 -6.26 -11.67 1.47
CA TYR A 107 -4.90 -11.13 1.49
C TYR A 107 -4.73 -9.98 0.50
N ILE A 108 -5.21 -10.12 -0.73
CA ILE A 108 -5.15 -9.04 -1.74
C ILE A 108 -5.84 -7.78 -1.20
N MET A 109 -7.04 -7.91 -0.64
CA MET A 109 -7.76 -6.76 -0.08
C MET A 109 -7.04 -6.13 1.11
N ASN A 110 -6.46 -6.95 1.98
CA ASN A 110 -5.73 -6.48 3.15
C ASN A 110 -4.45 -5.73 2.75
N PHE A 111 -3.62 -6.31 1.88
CA PHE A 111 -2.36 -5.69 1.45
C PHE A 111 -2.56 -4.46 0.54
N ILE A 112 -3.54 -4.48 -0.37
CA ILE A 112 -3.83 -3.29 -1.18
C ILE A 112 -4.41 -2.17 -0.31
N GLY A 113 -5.32 -2.51 0.61
CA GLY A 113 -5.99 -1.53 1.46
C GLY A 113 -5.08 -0.95 2.53
N TYR A 114 -4.60 -1.79 3.45
CA TYR A 114 -3.86 -1.36 4.63
C TYR A 114 -2.46 -0.86 4.27
N ASP A 115 -1.61 -1.69 3.64
CA ASP A 115 -0.24 -1.29 3.29
C ASP A 115 -0.23 -0.16 2.26
N GLY A 116 -1.17 -0.18 1.29
CA GLY A 116 -1.34 0.90 0.32
C GLY A 116 -1.68 2.23 1.00
N PHE A 117 -2.63 2.23 1.94
CA PHE A 117 -2.99 3.43 2.70
C PHE A 117 -1.85 3.91 3.61
N PHE A 118 -1.15 2.99 4.26
CA PHE A 118 0.03 3.30 5.08
C PHE A 118 1.12 3.98 4.24
N GLY A 119 1.48 3.39 3.10
CA GLY A 119 2.48 3.95 2.18
C GLY A 119 2.08 5.34 1.66
N LEU A 120 0.81 5.54 1.31
CA LEU A 120 0.30 6.87 0.91
C LEU A 120 0.40 7.90 2.05
N SER A 121 0.12 7.49 3.29
CA SER A 121 0.20 8.36 4.47
C SER A 121 1.64 8.79 4.76
N VAL A 122 2.59 7.86 4.68
CA VAL A 122 4.03 8.14 4.81
C VAL A 122 4.50 9.09 3.71
N ASN A 123 4.14 8.81 2.45
CA ASN A 123 4.52 9.68 1.33
C ASN A 123 3.92 11.08 1.45
N HIS A 124 2.69 11.21 1.97
CA HIS A 124 2.09 12.51 2.29
C HIS A 124 2.88 13.25 3.38
N ALA A 125 3.30 12.55 4.44
CA ALA A 125 4.15 13.14 5.48
C ALA A 125 5.50 13.63 4.90
N CYS A 126 6.11 12.88 3.99
CA CYS A 126 7.31 13.30 3.26
C CYS A 126 7.08 14.54 2.39
N LEU A 127 5.98 14.58 1.63
CA LEU A 127 5.59 15.75 0.83
C LEU A 127 5.42 16.98 1.73
N LYS A 128 4.70 16.83 2.83
CA LYS A 128 4.45 17.88 3.81
C LYS A 128 5.77 18.45 4.35
N MET A 129 6.71 17.59 4.72
CA MET A 129 8.06 18.01 5.14
C MET A 129 8.79 18.80 4.04
N LYS A 130 8.78 18.28 2.81
CA LYS A 130 9.47 18.90 1.66
C LYS A 130 8.93 20.30 1.36
N ILE A 131 7.61 20.49 1.43
CA ILE A 131 6.96 21.79 1.23
C ILE A 131 7.41 22.77 2.31
N TYR A 132 7.36 22.37 3.58
CA TYR A 132 7.66 23.28 4.68
C TYR A 132 9.14 23.63 4.81
N CYS A 133 10.05 22.70 4.50
CA CYS A 133 11.47 23.05 4.37
C CYS A 133 11.68 24.12 3.29
N LYS A 134 11.01 23.99 2.14
CA LYS A 134 11.11 25.00 1.07
C LYS A 134 10.46 26.33 1.44
N MET A 135 9.33 26.31 2.15
CA MET A 135 8.71 27.53 2.67
C MET A 135 9.59 28.22 3.70
N PHE A 136 10.33 27.46 4.52
CA PHE A 136 11.31 27.99 5.47
C PHE A 136 12.47 28.67 4.75
N GLU A 137 13.07 28.01 3.76
CA GLU A 137 14.13 28.59 2.93
C GLU A 137 13.68 29.87 2.23
N ASP A 138 12.46 29.87 1.67
CA ASP A 138 11.89 31.03 1.00
C ASP A 138 11.56 32.16 1.99
N ALA A 139 11.18 31.84 3.23
CA ALA A 139 11.02 32.83 4.28
C ALA A 139 12.35 33.49 4.63
N LEU A 140 13.43 32.71 4.80
CA LEU A 140 14.77 33.21 5.12
C LEU A 140 15.39 34.07 4.00
N ARG A 141 15.00 33.84 2.74
CA ARG A 141 15.49 34.62 1.58
C ARG A 141 14.65 35.87 1.28
N GLY A 142 13.50 36.04 1.94
CA GLY A 142 12.61 37.19 1.73
C GLY A 142 12.97 38.40 2.58
N ASP A 143 12.23 39.48 2.41
CA ASP A 143 12.35 40.69 3.25
C ASP A 143 12.06 40.39 4.72
N GLU A 144 12.72 41.12 5.62
CA GLU A 144 12.56 41.02 7.08
C GLU A 144 11.10 41.28 7.53
N CYS A 145 10.35 42.05 6.75
CA CYS A 145 8.94 42.34 6.97
C CYS A 145 8.08 41.06 6.95
N GLY A 146 7.73 40.58 8.14
CA GLY A 146 6.88 39.39 8.31
C GLY A 146 7.65 38.07 8.33
N LEU A 147 8.99 38.09 8.38
CA LEU A 147 9.85 36.91 8.51
C LEU A 147 9.44 36.06 9.72
N HIS A 148 9.33 36.69 10.90
CA HIS A 148 8.93 36.01 12.13
C HIS A 148 7.58 35.30 12.00
N ARG A 149 6.58 35.95 11.39
CA ARG A 149 5.25 35.35 11.18
C ARG A 149 5.33 34.11 10.29
N ARG A 150 6.04 34.18 9.17
CA ARG A 150 6.19 33.07 8.22
C ARG A 150 6.93 31.88 8.86
N ILE A 151 7.99 32.14 9.62
CA ILE A 151 8.72 31.10 10.36
C ILE A 151 7.82 30.42 11.40
N VAL A 152 7.06 31.21 12.17
CA VAL A 152 6.13 30.65 13.17
C VAL A 152 5.06 29.79 12.52
N GLU A 153 4.53 30.18 11.34
CA GLU A 153 3.59 29.37 10.57
C GLU A 153 4.21 28.02 10.14
N VAL A 154 5.44 28.05 9.64
CA VAL A 154 6.16 26.82 9.27
C VAL A 154 6.36 25.90 10.47
N ILE A 155 6.81 26.44 11.61
CA ILE A 155 7.02 25.64 12.84
C ILE A 155 5.71 25.03 13.33
N LYS A 156 4.59 25.78 13.26
CA LYS A 156 3.26 25.24 13.61
C LYS A 156 2.88 24.06 12.74
N GLU A 157 3.16 24.11 11.44
CA GLU A 157 2.86 23.01 10.54
C GLU A 157 3.84 21.83 10.66
N GLN A 158 5.12 22.07 11.00
CA GLN A 158 6.05 21.00 11.37
C GLN A 158 5.59 20.26 12.63
N ASN A 159 5.10 20.96 13.65
CA ASN A 159 4.52 20.33 14.83
C ASN A 159 3.30 19.46 14.51
N ARG A 160 2.51 19.84 13.49
CA ARG A 160 1.39 19.02 13.00
C ARG A 160 1.86 17.79 12.23
N LEU A 161 2.91 17.95 11.42
CA LEU A 161 3.57 16.82 10.78
C LEU A 161 4.07 15.80 11.81
N PHE A 162 4.74 16.23 12.88
CA PHE A 162 5.18 15.30 13.94
C PHE A 162 4.02 14.53 14.56
N LYS A 163 2.88 15.20 14.82
CA LYS A 163 1.68 14.51 15.30
C LYS A 163 1.13 13.51 14.28
N LEU A 164 1.15 13.85 12.99
CA LEU A 164 0.72 12.95 11.93
C LEU A 164 1.63 11.71 11.86
N VAL A 165 2.95 11.89 11.93
CA VAL A 165 3.93 10.78 11.92
C VAL A 165 3.70 9.85 13.12
N ILE A 166 3.51 10.40 14.32
CA ILE A 166 3.18 9.60 15.51
C ILE A 166 1.90 8.78 15.31
N ILE A 167 0.89 9.33 14.63
CA ILE A 167 -0.35 8.60 14.35
C ILE A 167 -0.14 7.51 13.28
N ILE A 168 0.77 7.72 12.32
CA ILE A 168 1.09 6.73 11.29
C ILE A 168 1.92 5.58 11.86
N GLU A 169 2.81 5.84 12.82
CA GLU A 169 3.69 4.84 13.44
C GLU A 169 2.97 3.89 14.43
N VAL A 170 1.72 4.21 14.81
CA VAL A 170 0.90 3.41 15.75
C VAL A 170 -0.01 2.45 14.99
#